data_AF-A0A117LAR0-F1
#
_entry.id   AF-A0A117LAR0-F1
#
_cell.length_a   1.000
_cell.length_b   1.000
_cell.length_c   1.000
_cell.angle_alpha   90.00
_cell.angle_beta   90.00
_cell.angle_gamma   90.00
#
_symmetry.space_group_name_H-M   'P 1'
#
loop_
_entity.id
_entity.type
_entity.pdbx_description
1 polymer ?
#
loop_
_entity_poly.entity_id
_entity_poly.type
_entity_poly.pdbx_seq_one_letter_code
_entity_poly.pdbx_strand_id
1 'polypeptide(L)' 'ATVGMLLKELGIPPEYIHAVLVNGRHAELEDRLVSGDRISLFPPVGGG' A
#
# COMPACT_ATOMS: atom_id res chain seq x y z
N ALA A 1 -3.37 6.45 -10.82
CA ALA A 1 -2.17 5.88 -10.16
C ALA A 1 -2.53 4.50 -9.65
N THR A 2 -1.57 3.59 -9.50
CA THR A 2 -1.78 2.32 -8.77
C THR A 2 -1.15 2.41 -7.39
N VAL A 3 -1.45 1.43 -6.53
CA VAL A 3 -0.77 1.28 -5.23
C VAL A 3 0.75 1.24 -5.40
N GLY A 4 1.27 0.45 -6.34
CA GLY A 4 2.71 0.36 -6.60
C GLY A 4 3.33 1.68 -7.08
N MET A 5 2.60 2.48 -7.88
CA MET A 5 3.05 3.82 -8.26
C MET A 5 3.14 4.75 -7.05
N LEU A 6 2.15 4.70 -6.16
CA LEU A 6 2.16 5.50 -4.93
C LEU A 6 3.35 5.12 -4.02
N LEU A 7 3.61 3.82 -3.81
CA LEU A 7 4.74 3.38 -3.01
C LEU A 7 6.07 3.90 -3.58
N LYS A 8 6.22 3.85 -4.92
CA LYS A 8 7.39 4.40 -5.61
C LYS A 8 7.52 5.91 -5.42
N GLU A 9 6.43 6.66 -5.52
CA GLU A 9 6.42 8.12 -5.29
C GLU A 9 6.78 8.49 -3.85
N LEU A 10 6.37 7.68 -2.87
CA LEU A 10 6.73 7.85 -1.46
C LEU A 10 8.14 7.33 -1.12
N GLY A 11 8.84 6.71 -2.07
CA GLY A 11 10.15 6.10 -1.85
C GLY A 11 10.09 4.90 -0.89
N ILE A 12 8.97 4.19 -0.84
CA ILE A 12 8.76 3.01 0.00
C ILE A 12 8.95 1.76 -0.86
N PRO A 13 9.99 0.95 -0.62
CA PRO A 13 10.16 -0.34 -1.28
C PRO A 13 9.00 -1.30 -0.93
N PRO A 14 8.40 -2.01 -1.92
CA PRO A 14 7.30 -2.94 -1.68
C PRO A 14 7.62 -4.04 -0.67
N GLU A 15 8.87 -4.48 -0.56
CA GLU A 15 9.35 -5.48 0.39
C GLU A 15 9.23 -5.06 1.86
N TYR A 16 9.10 -3.76 2.13
CA TYR A 16 8.83 -3.23 3.47
C TYR A 16 7.35 -3.15 3.81
N ILE A 17 6.47 -3.57 2.90
CA ILE A 17 5.03 -3.60 3.10
C ILE A 17 4.55 -5.05 3.07
N HIS A 18 3.87 -5.45 4.14
CA HIS A 18 3.23 -6.76 4.22
C HIS A 18 1.80 -6.72 3.70
N ALA A 19 1.08 -5.62 3.92
CA ALA A 19 -0.30 -5.47 3.48
C ALA A 19 -0.62 -4.00 3.16
N VAL A 20 -1.49 -3.82 2.16
CA VAL A 20 -2.08 -2.53 1.81
C VAL A 20 -3.60 -2.64 1.92
N LEU A 21 -4.21 -1.64 2.56
CA LEU A 21 -5.66 -1.45 2.55
C LEU A 21 -6.02 -0.17 1.82
N VAL A 22 -6.98 -0.26 0.91
CA VAL A 22 -7.65 0.89 0.27
C VAL A 22 -9.09 0.93 0.79
N ASN A 23 -9.44 1.99 1.50
CA ASN A 23 -10.74 2.16 2.15
C ASN A 23 -11.15 0.96 3.04
N GLY A 24 -10.16 0.39 3.73
CA GLY A 24 -10.34 -0.75 4.63
C GLY A 24 -10.42 -2.12 3.96
N ARG A 25 -10.18 -2.21 2.64
CA ARG A 25 -10.18 -3.48 1.89
C ARG A 25 -8.78 -3.78 1.38
N HIS A 26 -8.39 -5.07 1.37
CA HIS A 26 -7.12 -5.50 0.79
C HIS A 26 -7.00 -5.05 -0.67
N ALA A 27 -5.80 -4.59 -1.02
CA ALA A 27 -5.45 -4.16 -2.36
C ALA A 27 -4.07 -4.70 -2.75
N GLU A 28 -3.92 -5.01 -4.02
CA GLU A 28 -2.66 -5.42 -4.65
C GLU A 28 -1.93 -4.20 -5.24
N LEU A 29 -0.67 -4.37 -5.65
CA LEU A 29 0.15 -3.28 -6.18
C LEU A 29 -0.39 -2.72 -7.50
N GLU A 30 -1.11 -3.54 -8.26
CA GLU A 30 -1.72 -3.21 -9.55
C GLU A 30 -3.07 -2.48 -9.39
N ASP A 31 -3.66 -2.50 -8.20
CA ASP A 31 -4.97 -1.90 -7.97
C ASP A 31 -4.91 -0.39 -8.16
N ARG A 32 -5.94 0.13 -8.86
CA ARG A 32 -6.05 1.54 -9.19
C ARG A 32 -6.54 2.33 -7.99
N LEU A 33 -5.89 3.47 -7.76
CA LEU A 33 -6.26 4.46 -6.78
C LEU A 33 -7.02 5.60 -7.43
N VAL A 34 -8.04 6.10 -6.74
CA VAL A 34 -8.81 7.28 -7.11
C VAL A 34 -8.61 8.40 -6.09
N SER A 35 -8.86 9.63 -6.52
CA SER A 35 -8.78 10.78 -5.63
C SER A 35 -9.77 10.63 -4.48
N GLY A 36 -9.27 10.82 -3.24
CA GLY A 36 -10.06 10.66 -2.02
C GLY A 36 -9.93 9.29 -1.34
N ASP A 37 -9.24 8.32 -1.95
CA ASP A 37 -8.99 7.03 -1.30
C ASP A 37 -8.15 7.19 -0.03
N ARG A 38 -8.56 6.48 1.03
CA ARG A 38 -7.76 6.33 2.24
C ARG A 38 -6.91 5.07 2.13
N ILE A 39 -5.60 5.25 2.29
CA ILE A 39 -4.64 4.15 2.16
C ILE A 39 -3.96 3.90 3.50
N SER A 40 -3.90 2.63 3.89
CA SER A 40 -3.17 2.16 5.06
C SER A 40 -2.09 1.17 4.62
N LEU A 41 -0.85 1.45 5.00
CA LEU A 41 0.31 0.64 4.69
C LEU A 41 0.77 -0.04 5.98
N PHE A 42 0.87 -1.37 5.97
CA PHE A 42 1.29 -2.15 7.12
C PHE A 42 2.67 -2.77 6.86
N PRO A 43 3.68 -2.47 7.69
CA PRO A 43 4.98 -3.13 7.57
C PRO A 43 4.88 -4.60 8.00
N PRO A 44 5.89 -5.43 7.69
CA PRO A 44 6.04 -6.75 8.29
C PRO A 44 5.96 -6.64 9.82
N VAL A 45 5.04 -7.39 10.43
CA VAL A 45 5.00 -7.53 11.89
C VAL A 45 6.14 -8.46 12.31
N GLY A 46 7.17 -7.89 12.93
CA GLY A 46 8.20 -8.66 13.64
C GLY A 46 7.59 -9.20 14.93
N GLY A 47 7.25 -10.49 14.94
CA GLY A 47 6.94 -11.21 16.18
C GLY A 47 8.22 -11.33 17.02
N GLY A 48 8.12 -11.01 18.31
CA GLY A 48 9.20 -11.20 19.28
C GLY A 48 9.58 -12.66 19.50
#